data_AF-A0A382F4K7-F1
#
_entry.id   AF-A0A382F4K7-F1
#
_cell.length_a   1.000
_cell.length_b   1.000
_cell.length_c   1.000
_cell.angle_alpha   90.00
_cell.angle_beta   90.00
_cell.angle_gamma   90.00
#
_symmetry.space_group_name_H-M   'P 1'
#
loop_
_entity.id
_entity.type
_entity.pdbx_description
1 polymer ?
#
loop_
_entity_poly.entity_id
_entity_poly.type
_entity_poly.pdbx_seq_one_letter_code
_entity_poly.pdbx_strand_id
1 'polypeptide(L)' 'MMKEIEFTEKFGPGKCWKCGLKISSIDLVYEAEGMAGRPSFTKVDYGVYPATPQFCKKCYGNFNE' A
#
# COMPACT_ATOMS: atom_id res chain seq x y z
N MET A 1 0.63 -20.68 5.60
CA MET A 1 1.81 -20.00 5.02
C MET A 1 1.38 -18.60 4.63
N MET A 2 1.91 -17.57 5.28
CA MET A 2 1.72 -16.19 4.80
C MET A 2 2.53 -16.06 3.51
N LYS A 3 1.88 -15.63 2.42
CA LYS A 3 2.61 -15.27 1.20
C LYS A 3 3.57 -14.11 1.54
N GLU A 4 4.77 -14.14 0.96
CA GLU A 4 5.67 -12.99 1.01
C GLU A 4 4.96 -11.77 0.40
N ILE A 5 5.21 -10.60 0.97
CA ILE A 5 4.65 -9.36 0.44
C ILE A 5 5.58 -8.86 -0.63
N GLU A 6 5.01 -8.67 -1.82
CA GLU A 6 5.72 -8.10 -2.95
C GLU A 6 5.30 -6.64 -3.11
N PHE A 7 6.28 -5.77 -3.37
CA PHE A 7 6.04 -4.35 -3.59
C PHE A 7 6.35 -3.99 -5.03
N THR A 8 5.38 -3.35 -5.70
CA THR A 8 5.54 -2.82 -7.06
C THR A 8 5.52 -1.30 -7.01
N GLU A 9 6.54 -0.68 -7.61
CA GLU A 9 6.65 0.77 -7.73
C GLU A 9 5.85 1.28 -8.93
N LYS A 10 5.03 2.31 -8.73
CA LYS A 10 4.34 3.01 -9.81
C LYS A 10 4.23 4.50 -9.55
N PHE A 11 4.05 5.26 -10.63
CA PHE A 11 3.61 6.64 -10.53
C PHE A 11 2.09 6.71 -10.52
N GLY A 12 1.53 7.62 -9.73
CA GLY A 12 0.10 7.89 -9.80
C GLY A 12 -0.47 8.41 -8.49
N PRO A 13 -1.69 8.96 -8.55
CA PRO A 13 -2.35 9.41 -7.35
C PRO A 13 -2.62 8.19 -6.48
N GLY A 14 -2.30 8.32 -5.19
CA GLY A 14 -2.45 7.22 -4.26
C GLY A 14 -2.73 7.69 -2.85
N LYS A 15 -3.03 6.73 -1.96
CA LYS A 15 -3.16 7.01 -0.54
C LYS A 15 -2.39 5.95 0.24
N CYS A 16 -1.42 6.38 1.03
CA CYS A 16 -0.68 5.47 1.88
C CYS A 16 -1.62 4.81 2.89
N TRP A 17 -1.65 3.49 2.89
CA TRP A 17 -2.46 2.66 3.77
C TRP A 17 -2.02 2.78 5.23
N LYS A 18 -0.71 2.88 5.49
CA LYS A 18 -0.15 2.94 6.86
C LYS A 18 -0.39 4.28 7.56
N CYS A 19 -0.27 5.40 6.83
CA CYS A 19 -0.29 6.74 7.42
C CYS A 19 -1.35 7.70 6.84
N GLY A 20 -2.13 7.27 5.84
CA GLY A 20 -3.18 8.08 5.23
C GLY A 20 -2.69 9.19 4.29
N LEU A 21 -1.38 9.36 4.10
CA LEU A 21 -0.78 10.39 3.25
C LEU A 21 -1.29 10.26 1.80
N LYS A 22 -1.79 11.36 1.23
CA LYS A 22 -2.14 11.45 -0.18
C LYS A 22 -0.86 11.61 -1.01
N ILE A 23 -0.71 10.77 -2.03
CA ILE A 23 0.43 10.74 -2.95
C ILE A 23 -0.03 11.38 -4.25
N SER A 24 0.77 12.32 -4.78
CA SER A 24 0.46 13.03 -6.02
C SER A 24 0.59 12.10 -7.24
N SER A 25 -0.05 12.47 -8.35
CA SER A 25 0.07 11.75 -9.62
C SER A 25 1.49 11.64 -10.17
N ILE A 26 2.38 12.54 -9.75
CA ILE A 26 3.79 12.57 -10.17
C ILE A 26 4.74 11.90 -9.17
N ASP A 27 4.23 11.46 -8.02
CA ASP A 27 5.03 10.83 -6.97
C ASP A 27 4.98 9.30 -7.10
N LEU A 28 5.99 8.64 -6.51
CA LEU A 28 6.06 7.18 -6.42
C LEU A 28 5.11 6.64 -5.35
N VAL A 29 4.37 5.62 -5.74
CA VAL A 29 3.48 4.81 -4.92
C VAL A 29 4.00 3.38 -4.91
N TYR A 30 4.00 2.75 -3.74
CA TYR A 30 4.44 1.38 -3.54
C TYR A 30 3.21 0.49 -3.29
N GLU A 31 2.79 -0.28 -4.28
CA GLU A 31 1.66 -1.20 -4.13
C GLU A 31 2.11 -2.51 -3.54
N ALA A 32 1.46 -2.95 -2.46
CA ALA A 32 1.79 -4.21 -1.81
C ALA A 32 0.80 -5.30 -2.22
N GLU A 33 1.33 -6.38 -2.80
CA GLU A 33 0.59 -7.61 -3.08
C GLU A 33 0.80 -8.62 -1.93
N GLY A 34 -0.09 -9.62 -1.81
CA GLY A 34 0.05 -10.63 -0.76
C GLY A 34 -0.36 -10.19 0.66
N MET A 35 -0.94 -8.99 0.82
CA MET A 35 -1.44 -8.46 2.11
C MET A 35 -2.70 -9.16 2.64
N ALA A 36 -3.30 -10.09 1.86
CA ALA A 36 -4.50 -10.81 2.24
C ALA A 36 -4.26 -11.70 3.48
N GLY A 37 -5.14 -11.56 4.49
CA GLY A 37 -5.06 -12.32 5.74
C GLY A 37 -4.25 -11.67 6.86
N ARG A 38 -3.68 -10.47 6.63
CA ARG A 38 -3.10 -9.68 7.72
C ARG A 38 -4.21 -8.98 8.53
N PRO A 39 -4.18 -9.03 9.87
CA PRO A 39 -5.28 -8.56 10.72
C PRO A 39 -5.61 -7.07 10.55
N SER A 40 -4.64 -6.25 10.15
CA SER A 40 -4.85 -4.83 9.88
C SER A 40 -5.46 -4.57 8.50
N PHE A 41 -5.37 -5.52 7.55
CA PHE A 41 -5.81 -5.32 6.17
C PHE A 41 -7.24 -5.82 5.97
N THR A 42 -8.22 -5.01 6.39
CA THR A 42 -9.63 -5.21 6.05
C THR A 42 -9.88 -4.65 4.65
N LYS A 43 -10.31 -5.51 3.71
CA LYS A 43 -10.71 -5.11 2.34
C LYS A 43 -11.84 -4.04 2.30
N VAL A 44 -12.41 -3.69 3.45
CA VAL A 44 -13.66 -2.95 3.60
C VAL A 44 -13.43 -1.44 3.79
N ASP A 45 -12.22 -1.00 4.17
CA ASP A 45 -12.07 0.34 4.73
C ASP A 45 -12.10 1.48 3.71
N TYR A 46 -11.83 1.22 2.42
CA TYR A 46 -11.87 2.30 1.42
C TYR A 46 -12.37 1.74 0.09
N GLY A 47 -13.61 2.09 -0.27
CA GLY A 47 -14.20 1.92 -1.60
C GLY A 47 -13.51 2.74 -2.70
N VAL A 48 -12.18 2.82 -2.65
CA VAL A 48 -11.34 3.58 -3.56
C VAL A 48 -10.40 2.59 -4.21
N TYR A 49 -10.60 2.39 -5.51
CA TYR A 49 -9.64 1.76 -6.39
C TYR A 49 -8.28 2.49 -6.24
N PRO A 50 -7.16 1.75 -6.12
CA PRO A 50 -7.04 0.33 -6.36
C PRO A 50 -7.24 -0.55 -5.12
N ALA A 51 -7.69 -1.78 -5.37
CA ALA A 51 -7.88 -2.83 -4.36
C ALA A 51 -6.57 -3.28 -3.69
N THR A 52 -5.42 -2.87 -4.23
CA THR A 52 -4.08 -3.10 -3.72
C THR A 52 -3.69 -2.00 -2.72
N PRO A 53 -3.25 -2.34 -1.49
CA PRO A 53 -2.75 -1.37 -0.53
C PRO A 53 -1.54 -0.63 -1.08
N GLN A 54 -1.58 0.68 -0.94
CA GLN A 54 -0.53 1.56 -1.42
C GLN A 54 0.25 2.14 -0.25
N PHE A 55 1.55 2.37 -0.43
CA PHE A 55 2.40 2.94 0.59
C PHE A 55 3.16 4.14 0.03
N CYS A 56 3.40 5.14 0.87
CA CYS A 56 4.37 6.18 0.55
C CYS A 56 5.78 5.65 0.80
N LYS A 57 6.79 6.28 0.19
CA LYS A 57 8.20 5.90 0.33
C LYS A 57 8.64 5.67 1.78
N LYS A 58 8.18 6.53 2.71
CA LYS A 58 8.49 6.42 4.14
C LYS A 58 7.91 5.14 4.77
N CYS A 59 6.66 4.81 4.45
CA CYS A 59 6.01 3.65 5.04
C CYS A 59 6.40 2.34 4.37
N TYR A 60 6.78 2.38 3.10
CA TYR A 60 7.43 1.28 2.39
C TYR A 60 8.80 0.95 3.00
N GLY A 61 9.67 1.95 3.20
CA GLY A 61 11.00 1.73 3.80
C GLY A 61 10.92 1.11 5.20
N ASN A 62 9.96 1.54 6.02
CA ASN A 62 9.75 1.04 7.38
C ASN A 62 8.71 -0.10 7.43
N PHE A 63 8.60 -0.91 6.37
CA PHE A 63 7.61 -1.99 6.33
C PHE A 63 8.10 -3.28 7.00
N ASN A 64 9.41 -3.56 6.92
CA ASN A 64 10.05 -4.76 7.47
C ASN A 64 10.94 -4.48 8.71
N GLU A 65 11.01 -3.23 9.17
CA GLU A 65 11.52 -2.87 10.50
C GLU A 65 10.43 -3.05 11.57
#